data_AF-G6FV86-F1
#
_entry.id   AF-G6FV86-F1
#
_cell.length_a   1.000
_cell.length_b   1.000
_cell.length_c   1.000
_cell.angle_alpha   90.00
_cell.angle_beta   90.00
_cell.angle_gamma   90.00
#
_symmetry.space_group_name_H-M   'P 1'
#
loop_
_entity.id
_entity.type
_entity.pdbx_description
1 polymer ?
#
loop_
_entity_poly.entity_id
_entity_poly.type
_entity_poly.pdbx_seq_one_letter_code
_entity_poly.pdbx_strand_id
1 'polypeptide(L)' 'MAIAVLSMKDQLSFVLKVFLLSVVISLLIKYVGPFIFIPATSVNALIIVLFPTVMMAIALAWRFQAHKQS' A
#
# COMPACT_ATOMS: atom_id res chain seq x y z
N MET A 1 16.94 -23.96 18.41
CA MET A 1 17.50 -22.59 18.27
C MET A 1 17.96 -22.27 16.85
N ALA A 2 18.61 -23.20 16.12
CA ALA A 2 19.15 -22.95 14.77
C ALA A 2 18.09 -22.65 13.68
N ILE A 3 16.88 -23.23 13.76
CA ILE A 3 15.79 -23.01 12.78
C ILE A 3 15.24 -21.56 12.78
N ALA A 4 15.30 -20.86 13.91
CA ALA A 4 14.83 -19.47 14.01
C ALA A 4 15.79 -18.49 13.33
N VAL A 5 17.10 -18.75 13.39
CA VAL A 5 18.14 -17.90 12.80
C VAL A 5 18.14 -17.98 11.26
N LEU A 6 17.79 -19.14 10.69
CA LEU A 6 17.60 -19.27 9.24
C LEU A 6 16.41 -18.42 8.76
N SER A 7 15.28 -18.45 9.46
CA SER A 7 14.08 -17.65 9.15
C SER A 7 14.30 -16.14 9.33
N MET A 8 15.12 -15.75 10.32
CA MET A 8 15.38 -14.34 10.62
C MET A 8 16.20 -13.65 9.53
N LYS A 9 17.07 -14.37 8.81
CA LYS A 9 17.79 -13.84 7.63
C LYS A 9 16.84 -13.52 6.47
N ASP A 10 15.86 -14.36 6.21
CA ASP A 10 14.88 -14.15 5.15
C ASP A 10 13.87 -13.03 5.50
N GLN A 11 13.46 -12.96 6.77
CA GLN A 11 12.62 -11.85 7.27
C GLN A 11 13.38 -10.52 7.22
N LEU A 12 14.66 -10.49 7.58
CA LEU A 12 15.46 -9.26 7.55
C LEU A 12 15.67 -8.77 6.12
N SER A 13 15.87 -9.69 5.16
CA SER A 13 15.88 -9.39 3.73
C SER A 13 14.53 -8.84 3.23
N PHE A 14 13.41 -9.45 3.65
CA PHE A 14 12.07 -8.98 3.32
C PHE A 14 11.80 -7.57 3.86
N VAL A 15 12.08 -7.34 5.14
CA VAL A 15 11.88 -6.03 5.78
C VAL A 15 12.77 -4.97 5.12
N LEU A 16 14.02 -5.28 4.79
CA LEU A 16 14.91 -4.35 4.10
C LEU A 16 14.37 -3.98 2.71
N LYS A 17 13.82 -4.94 1.95
CA LYS A 17 13.19 -4.65 0.65
C LYS A 17 11.97 -3.75 0.79
N VAL A 18 11.09 -4.04 1.76
CA VAL A 18 9.91 -3.22 2.02
C VAL A 18 10.31 -1.82 2.51
N PHE A 19 11.35 -1.72 3.34
CA PHE A 19 11.90 -0.45 3.80
C PHE A 19 12.43 0.39 2.64
N LEU A 20 13.25 -0.18 1.75
CA LEU A 20 13.72 0.51 0.55
C LEU A 20 12.55 0.97 -0.32
N LEU A 21 11.57 0.09 -0.56
CA LEU A 21 10.39 0.42 -1.35
C LEU A 21 9.61 1.58 -0.71
N SER A 22 9.43 1.55 0.61
CA SER A 22 8.74 2.61 1.34
C SER A 22 9.50 3.94 1.28
N VAL A 23 10.83 3.93 1.40
CA VAL A 23 11.65 5.14 1.25
C VAL A 23 11.49 5.73 -0.14
N VAL A 24 11.54 4.89 -1.17
CA VAL A 24 11.34 5.33 -2.57
C VAL A 24 9.94 5.92 -2.74
N ILE A 25 8.89 5.26 -2.24
CA ILE A 25 7.51 5.76 -2.30
C ILE A 25 7.37 7.09 -1.55
N SER A 26 7.97 7.23 -0.36
CA SER A 26 7.92 8.47 0.41
C SER A 26 8.62 9.63 -0.30
N LEU A 27 9.79 9.37 -0.91
CA LEU A 27 10.50 10.36 -1.71
C LEU A 27 9.69 10.72 -2.96
N LEU A 28 9.11 9.73 -3.63
CA LEU A 28 8.23 9.93 -4.77
C LEU A 28 7.07 10.86 -4.38
N ILE A 29 6.32 10.58 -3.32
CA ILE A 29 5.21 11.44 -2.87
C ILE A 29 5.69 12.85 -2.51
N LYS A 30 6.81 12.97 -1.77
CA LYS A 30 7.36 14.26 -1.33
C LYS A 30 7.77 15.16 -2.50
N TYR A 31 8.46 14.60 -3.49
CA TYR A 31 9.01 15.38 -4.59
C TYR A 31 8.07 15.46 -5.78
N VAL A 32 7.24 14.45 -6.05
CA VAL A 32 6.31 14.44 -7.18
C VAL A 32 5.05 15.25 -6.89
N GLY A 33 4.61 15.36 -5.64
CA GLY A 33 3.41 16.13 -5.27
C GLY A 33 3.39 17.57 -5.84
N PRO A 34 4.43 18.39 -5.65
CA PRO A 34 4.52 19.74 -6.22
C PRO A 34 4.56 19.78 -7.76
N PHE A 35 5.02 18.71 -8.43
CA PHE A 35 5.06 18.64 -9.90
C PHE A 35 3.73 18.15 -10.50
N ILE A 36 2.87 17.50 -9.72
CA ILE A 36 1.54 17.10 -10.16
C ILE A 36 0.58 18.27 -9.93
N PHE A 37 0.32 19.02 -10.99
CA PHE A 37 -0.79 19.96 -11.01
C PHE A 37 -2.09 19.17 -11.08
N ILE A 38 -2.85 19.11 -9.98
CA ILE A 38 -4.20 18.54 -9.93
C ILE A 38 -5.20 19.70 -10.05
N PRO A 39 -5.88 19.87 -11.20
CA PRO A 39 -6.93 20.86 -11.32
C PRO A 39 -8.06 20.60 -10.31
N ALA A 40 -8.57 21.66 -9.68
CA ALA A 40 -9.66 21.59 -8.72
C ALA A 40 -11.02 21.41 -9.44
N THR A 41 -11.19 20.26 -10.10
CA THR A 41 -12.45 19.86 -10.73
C THR A 41 -13.24 18.93 -9.82
N SER A 42 -14.56 18.93 -9.97
CA SER A 42 -15.46 18.04 -9.23
C SER A 42 -15.13 16.56 -9.43
N VAL A 43 -14.69 16.17 -10.63
CA VAL A 43 -14.28 14.79 -10.95
C VAL A 43 -13.02 14.38 -10.18
N ASN A 44 -12.00 15.24 -10.14
CA ASN A 44 -10.75 14.95 -9.44
C ASN A 44 -10.99 14.82 -7.93
N ALA A 45 -11.80 15.72 -7.37
CA ALA A 45 -12.21 15.65 -5.97
C ALA A 45 -12.98 14.35 -5.66
N LEU A 46 -13.92 13.98 -6.54
CA LEU A 46 -14.70 12.75 -6.38
C LEU A 46 -13.80 11.50 -6.40
N ILE A 47 -12.83 11.43 -7.31
CA ILE A 47 -11.88 10.32 -7.39
C ILE A 47 -11.07 10.22 -6.09
N ILE A 48 -10.46 11.32 -5.63
CA ILE A 48 -9.62 11.31 -4.42
C ILE A 48 -10.43 10.89 -3.18
N VAL A 49 -11.68 11.33 -3.06
CA VAL A 49 -12.56 11.00 -1.93
C VAL A 49 -13.09 9.56 -2.01
N LEU A 50 -13.49 9.09 -3.19
CA LEU A 50 -14.04 7.74 -3.36
C LEU A 50 -12.96 6.66 -3.38
N PHE A 51 -11.74 6.97 -3.78
CA PHE A 51 -10.66 5.99 -3.90
C PHE A 51 -10.41 5.17 -2.61
N PRO A 52 -10.20 5.79 -1.43
CA PRO A 52 -10.02 5.02 -0.18
C PRO A 52 -11.24 4.19 0.16
N THR A 53 -12.45 4.69 -0.12
CA THR A 53 -13.71 3.95 0.11
C THR A 53 -13.82 2.72 -0.78
N VAL A 54 -13.51 2.86 -2.07
CA VAL A 54 -13.51 1.75 -3.03
C VAL A 54 -12.43 0.72 -2.68
N MET A 55 -11.23 1.17 -2.29
CA MET A 55 -10.18 0.27 -1.81
C MET A 55 -10.65 -0.54 -0.59
N MET A 56 -11.28 0.13 0.39
CA MET A 56 -11.81 -0.52 1.58
C MET A 56 -12.92 -1.52 1.22
N ALA A 57 -13.82 -1.16 0.30
CA ALA A 57 -14.90 -2.02 -0.18
C ALA A 57 -14.34 -3.28 -0.87
N ILE A 58 -13.31 -3.14 -1.71
CA ILE A 58 -12.63 -4.28 -2.36
C ILE A 58 -11.96 -5.17 -1.31
N ALA A 59 -11.24 -4.59 -0.35
CA ALA A 59 -10.59 -5.34 0.72
C ALA A 59 -11.61 -6.13 1.56
N LEU A 60 -12.76 -5.53 1.86
CA LEU A 60 -13.87 -6.18 2.58
C LEU A 60 -14.55 -7.26 1.74
N ALA A 61 -14.77 -7.02 0.45
CA ALA A 61 -15.33 -8.01 -0.46
C ALA A 61 -14.41 -9.23 -0.62
N TRP A 62 -13.10 -9.00 -0.71
CA TRP A 62 -12.10 -10.08 -0.71
C TRP A 62 -12.13 -10.86 0.60
N ARG A 63 -12.14 -10.15 1.73
CA ARG A 63 -12.24 -10.76 3.06
C ARG A 63 -13.50 -11.62 3.17
N PHE A 64 -14.66 -11.11 2.76
CA PHE A 64 -15.92 -11.84 2.84
C PHE A 64 -15.91 -13.12 2.00
N GLN A 65 -15.31 -13.09 0.80
CA GLN A 65 -15.14 -14.29 -0.03
C GLN A 65 -14.21 -15.31 0.63
N ALA A 66 -13.10 -14.86 1.22
CA ALA A 66 -12.17 -15.74 1.94
C ALA A 66 -12.83 -16.43 3.15
N HIS A 67 -13.75 -15.75 3.85
CA HIS A 67 -14.51 -16.34 4.97
C HIS A 67 -15.61 -17.31 4.52
N LYS A 68 -16.16 -17.15 3.30
CA LYS A 68 -17.20 -18.05 2.77
C LYS A 68 -16.66 -19.37 2.22
N GLN A 69 -15.33 -19.55 2.20
CA GLN A 69 -14.67 -20.75 1.70
C GLN A 69 -14.25 -21.74 2.81
N SER A 70 -14.72 -21.51 4.06
CA SER A 70 -14.67 -22.45 5.19
C SER A 70 -16.06 -23.00 5.49
#